data_AF-A0A3N4LYP8-F1
#
_entry.id   AF-A0A3N4LYP8-F1
#
_cell.length_a   1.000
_cell.length_b   1.000
_cell.length_c   1.000
_cell.angle_alpha   90.00
_cell.angle_beta   90.00
_cell.angle_gamma   90.00
#
_symmetry.space_group_name_H-M   'P 1'
#
loop_
_entity.id
_entity.type
_entity.pdbx_description
1 polymer ?
#
loop_
_entity_poly.entity_id
_entity_poly.type
_entity_poly.pdbx_seq_one_letter_code
_entity_poly.pdbx_strand_id
1 'polypeptide(L)'
;MVIFDKRVVIVVISHFTPMDSPPVLPTPLWIAPKGKKGVRPTKQQYADSMGIDVTAYNQITALAKVTVESSAENLLSIRRWSYIPRHDKLAYINTLHEQINALRRSDIDVVRARCNDKNILNHFGQEGWQRGRLWRRKKERKSK
;
A
#
# COMPACT_ATOMS: atom_id res chain seq x y z
N MET A 1 31.17 -31.04 67.92
CA MET A 1 29.93 -31.50 67.27
C MET A 1 29.23 -30.28 66.71
N VAL A 2 29.47 -29.98 65.44
CA VAL A 2 29.02 -28.75 64.78
C VAL A 2 27.93 -29.16 63.80
N ILE A 3 26.70 -28.73 64.10
CA ILE A 3 25.52 -29.00 63.28
C ILE A 3 25.53 -28.00 62.12
N PHE A 4 25.72 -28.49 60.89
CA PHE A 4 25.56 -27.71 59.66
C PHE A 4 24.06 -27.62 59.32
N ASP A 5 23.45 -26.46 59.58
CA ASP A 5 22.10 -26.14 59.09
C ASP A 5 22.21 -25.68 57.63
N LYS A 6 21.77 -26.56 56.71
CA LYS A 6 21.67 -26.28 55.27
C LYS A 6 20.37 -25.54 54.99
N ARG A 7 20.39 -24.21 55.07
CA ARG A 7 19.34 -23.40 54.45
C ARG A 7 19.75 -23.02 53.04
N VAL A 8 19.37 -23.89 52.10
CA VAL A 8 19.36 -23.60 50.67
C VAL A 8 18.31 -22.51 50.43
N VAL A 9 18.75 -21.27 50.19
CA VAL A 9 17.87 -20.20 49.71
C VAL A 9 17.62 -20.47 48.23
N ILE A 10 16.50 -21.11 47.92
CA ILE A 10 15.99 -21.20 46.56
C ILE A 10 15.45 -19.82 46.20
N VAL A 11 16.25 -19.04 45.48
CA VAL A 11 15.76 -17.85 44.78
C VAL A 11 14.86 -18.34 43.66
N VAL A 12 13.54 -18.36 43.92
CA VAL A 12 12.54 -18.54 42.87
C VAL A 12 12.59 -17.28 42.01
N ILE A 13 13.42 -17.31 40.97
CA ILE A 13 13.36 -16.34 39.89
C ILE A 13 12.01 -16.57 39.22
N SER A 14 11.00 -15.77 39.57
CA SER A 14 9.75 -15.71 38.81
C SER A 14 10.11 -15.34 37.37
N HIS A 15 10.10 -16.34 36.49
CA HIS A 15 10.16 -16.13 35.05
C HIS A 15 8.82 -15.51 34.69
N PHE A 16 8.75 -14.18 34.73
CA PHE A 16 7.65 -13.42 34.17
C PHE A 16 7.76 -13.59 32.65
N THR A 17 7.21 -14.69 32.14
CA THR A 17 6.91 -14.79 30.72
C THR A 17 5.87 -13.71 30.43
N PRO A 18 6.12 -12.74 29.53
CA PRO A 18 5.06 -11.84 29.11
C PRO A 18 3.96 -12.70 28.50
N MET A 19 2.86 -12.83 29.25
CA MET A 19 1.61 -13.43 28.81
C MET A 19 1.23 -12.84 27.46
N ASP A 20 0.97 -13.74 26.51
CA ASP A 20 0.01 -13.59 25.43
C ASP A 20 -0.11 -12.17 24.88
N SER A 21 0.81 -11.81 23.98
CA SER A 21 0.39 -10.90 22.91
C SER A 21 -0.74 -11.62 22.17
N PRO A 22 -1.98 -11.08 22.16
CA PRO A 22 -3.06 -11.69 21.40
C PRO A 22 -2.59 -11.89 19.96
N PRO A 23 -2.95 -12.99 19.29
CA PRO A 23 -2.57 -13.20 17.90
C PRO A 23 -2.98 -11.95 17.14
N VAL A 24 -2.00 -11.22 16.60
CA VAL A 24 -2.26 -10.03 15.80
C VAL A 24 -3.02 -10.53 14.59
N LEU A 25 -4.35 -10.38 14.63
CA LEU A 25 -5.20 -10.70 13.50
C LEU A 25 -4.66 -9.89 12.32
N PRO A 26 -4.40 -10.53 11.16
CA PRO A 26 -3.90 -9.81 10.01
C PRO A 26 -4.89 -8.69 9.72
N THR A 27 -4.38 -7.46 9.65
CA THR A 27 -5.20 -6.29 9.32
C THR A 27 -6.02 -6.63 8.08
N PRO A 28 -7.36 -6.50 8.12
CA PRO A 28 -8.20 -6.91 7.00
C PRO A 28 -7.77 -6.12 5.76
N LEU A 29 -7.58 -6.84 4.65
CA LEU A 29 -7.24 -6.22 3.38
C LEU A 29 -8.31 -5.20 3.01
N TRP A 30 -7.87 -4.04 2.54
CA TRP A 30 -8.72 -2.97 2.11
C TRP A 30 -9.63 -3.43 0.97
N ILE A 31 -10.90 -3.04 1.08
CA ILE A 31 -11.92 -3.30 0.07
C ILE A 31 -12.32 -1.97 -0.53
N ALA A 32 -12.24 -1.88 -1.85
CA ALA A 32 -12.63 -0.66 -2.56
C ALA A 32 -14.08 -0.27 -2.25
N PRO A 33 -14.36 0.99 -1.91
CA PRO A 33 -15.71 1.46 -1.67
C PRO A 33 -16.55 1.25 -2.93
N LYS A 34 -17.82 0.90 -2.73
CA LYS A 34 -18.80 0.79 -3.82
C LYS A 34 -19.53 2.13 -3.94
N GLY A 35 -19.61 2.66 -5.15
CA GLY A 35 -20.40 3.86 -5.40
C GLY A 35 -21.89 3.51 -5.51
N LYS A 36 -22.75 4.53 -5.43
CA LYS A 36 -24.21 4.35 -5.51
C LYS A 36 -24.63 4.13 -6.96
N LYS A 37 -25.48 3.13 -7.22
CA LYS A 37 -26.19 2.90 -8.51
C LYS A 37 -25.33 3.14 -9.77
N GLY A 38 -24.22 2.39 -9.92
CA GLY A 38 -23.37 2.45 -11.11
C GLY A 38 -22.47 3.69 -11.21
N VAL A 39 -22.56 4.63 -10.28
CA VAL A 39 -21.64 5.76 -10.16
C VAL A 39 -20.36 5.29 -9.50
N ARG A 40 -19.21 5.70 -10.03
CA ARG A 40 -17.90 5.43 -9.43
C ARG A 40 -17.74 6.22 -8.11
N PRO A 41 -17.14 5.65 -7.05
CA PRO A 41 -16.84 6.41 -5.83
C PRO A 41 -16.00 7.66 -6.12
N THR A 42 -16.23 8.71 -5.33
CA THR A 42 -15.44 9.94 -5.40
C THR A 42 -14.03 9.72 -4.84
N LYS A 43 -13.10 10.61 -5.18
CA LYS A 43 -11.75 10.57 -4.61
C LYS A 43 -11.75 10.65 -3.08
N GLN A 44 -12.64 11.47 -2.52
CA GLN A 44 -12.83 11.58 -1.07
C GLN A 44 -13.22 10.23 -0.48
N GLN A 45 -14.21 9.54 -1.06
CA GLN A 45 -14.63 8.23 -0.59
C GLN A 45 -13.51 7.19 -0.64
N TYR A 46 -12.67 7.22 -1.68
CA TYR A 46 -11.49 6.36 -1.74
C TYR A 46 -10.48 6.71 -0.63
N ALA A 47 -10.14 7.98 -0.48
CA ALA A 47 -9.19 8.45 0.54
C ALA A 47 -9.65 8.11 1.96
N ASP A 48 -10.91 8.40 2.29
CA ASP A 48 -11.55 8.09 3.57
C ASP A 48 -11.48 6.57 3.86
N SER A 49 -11.82 5.74 2.86
CA SER A 49 -11.80 4.28 3.03
C SER A 49 -10.40 3.71 3.25
N MET A 50 -9.36 4.40 2.79
CA MET A 50 -7.96 4.03 2.99
C MET A 50 -7.39 4.64 4.28
N GLY A 51 -8.11 5.55 4.93
CA GLY A 51 -7.62 6.31 6.07
C GLY A 51 -6.45 7.23 5.71
N ILE A 52 -6.50 7.86 4.53
CA ILE A 52 -5.51 8.85 4.07
C ILE A 52 -6.21 10.16 3.67
N ASP A 53 -5.46 11.25 3.65
CA ASP A 53 -5.96 12.53 3.15
C ASP A 53 -6.12 12.54 1.61
N VAL A 54 -7.02 13.36 1.08
CA VAL A 54 -7.22 13.51 -0.38
C VAL A 54 -5.99 14.10 -1.07
N THR A 55 -5.24 14.96 -0.40
CA THR A 55 -4.00 15.51 -0.93
C THR A 55 -2.98 14.39 -1.13
N ALA A 56 -2.82 13.52 -0.11
CA ALA A 56 -1.98 12.33 -0.21
C ALA A 56 -2.46 11.38 -1.32
N TYR A 57 -3.77 11.12 -1.41
CA TYR A 57 -4.35 10.31 -2.49
C TYR A 57 -3.96 10.86 -3.88
N ASN A 58 -4.07 12.18 -4.09
CA ASN A 58 -3.72 12.81 -5.35
C ASN A 58 -2.21 12.73 -5.63
N GLN A 59 -1.36 12.90 -4.62
CA GLN A 59 0.10 12.78 -4.75
C GLN A 59 0.50 11.37 -5.18
N ILE A 60 0.00 10.32 -4.51
CA ILE A 60 0.31 8.93 -4.87
C ILE A 60 -0.20 8.62 -6.28
N THR A 61 -1.39 9.11 -6.63
CA THR A 61 -1.94 8.88 -7.97
C THR A 61 -1.09 9.58 -9.05
N ALA A 62 -0.55 10.77 -8.75
CA ALA A 62 0.37 11.47 -9.64
C ALA A 62 1.71 10.73 -9.75
N LEU A 63 2.24 10.23 -8.63
CA LEU A 63 3.43 9.39 -8.60
C LEU A 63 3.22 8.14 -9.47
N ALA A 64 2.16 7.37 -9.24
CA ALA A 64 1.84 6.17 -10.01
C ALA A 64 1.77 6.43 -11.53
N LYS A 65 1.22 7.58 -11.93
CA LYS A 65 1.22 8.02 -13.33
C LYS A 65 2.65 8.25 -13.86
N VAL A 66 3.51 8.92 -13.10
CA VAL A 66 4.91 9.12 -13.47
C VAL A 66 5.66 7.78 -13.52
N THR A 67 5.46 6.91 -12.52
CA THR A 67 6.06 5.59 -12.45
C THR A 67 5.73 4.76 -13.68
N VAL A 68 4.45 4.66 -14.08
CA VAL A 68 4.07 3.89 -15.27
C VAL A 68 4.63 4.50 -16.56
N GLU A 69 4.78 5.83 -16.63
CA GLU A 69 5.41 6.51 -17.78
C GLU A 69 6.91 6.23 -17.86
N SER A 70 7.60 6.07 -16.72
CA SER A 70 9.05 5.86 -16.68
C SER A 70 9.51 4.41 -16.73
N SER A 71 8.82 3.50 -16.02
CA SER A 71 9.31 2.13 -15.80
C SER A 71 8.46 1.05 -16.45
N ALA A 72 7.26 1.39 -16.92
CA ALA A 72 6.29 0.42 -17.42
C ALA A 72 5.51 1.00 -18.61
N GLU A 73 6.21 1.73 -19.48
CA GLU A 73 5.61 2.48 -20.58
C GLU A 73 4.87 1.56 -21.57
N ASN A 74 5.36 0.33 -21.74
CA ASN A 74 4.75 -0.73 -22.53
C ASN A 74 3.30 -1.03 -22.09
N LEU A 75 3.00 -0.93 -20.79
CA LEU A 75 1.65 -1.21 -20.25
C LEU A 75 0.59 -0.22 -20.73
N LEU A 76 1.00 0.99 -21.11
CA LEU A 76 0.11 2.04 -21.60
C LEU A 76 -0.48 1.72 -22.99
N SER A 77 0.13 0.78 -23.72
CA SER A 77 -0.40 0.27 -25.00
C SER A 77 -1.63 -0.64 -24.80
N ILE A 78 -1.72 -1.31 -23.66
CA ILE A 78 -2.77 -2.29 -23.36
C ILE A 78 -4.07 -1.55 -23.03
N ARG A 79 -5.20 -1.98 -23.64
CA ARG A 79 -6.45 -1.22 -23.57
C ARG A 79 -7.21 -1.34 -22.24
N ARG A 80 -7.07 -2.47 -21.54
CA ARG A 80 -7.79 -2.78 -20.30
C ARG A 80 -6.80 -3.26 -19.25
N TRP A 81 -6.91 -2.75 -18.02
CA TRP A 81 -6.07 -3.17 -16.89
C TRP A 81 -6.13 -4.69 -16.67
N SER A 82 -7.31 -5.29 -16.83
CA SER A 82 -7.50 -6.74 -16.72
C SER A 82 -6.67 -7.56 -17.71
N TYR A 83 -6.29 -7.01 -18.86
CA TYR A 83 -5.53 -7.72 -19.91
C TYR A 83 -4.02 -7.63 -19.74
N ILE A 84 -3.52 -6.83 -18.80
CA ILE A 84 -2.09 -6.79 -18.53
C ILE A 84 -1.68 -8.12 -17.86
N PRO A 85 -0.61 -8.79 -18.34
CA PRO A 85 -0.08 -9.97 -17.70
C PRO A 85 0.20 -9.77 -16.22
N ARG A 86 0.00 -10.81 -15.41
CA ARG A 86 0.13 -10.71 -13.95
C ARG A 86 1.54 -10.29 -13.53
N HIS A 87 2.58 -10.83 -14.17
CA HIS A 87 3.98 -10.51 -13.84
C HIS A 87 4.29 -9.03 -14.10
N ASP A 88 3.82 -8.49 -15.24
CA ASP A 88 3.98 -7.08 -15.58
C ASP A 88 3.28 -6.14 -14.59
N LYS A 89 2.05 -6.49 -14.17
CA LYS A 89 1.34 -5.75 -13.12
C LYS A 89 2.15 -5.72 -11.83
N LEU A 90 2.67 -6.88 -11.41
CA LEU A 90 3.41 -7.00 -10.17
C LEU A 90 4.72 -6.22 -10.22
N ALA A 91 5.47 -6.29 -11.33
CA ALA A 91 6.72 -5.53 -11.50
C ALA A 91 6.48 -4.02 -11.37
N TYR A 92 5.45 -3.50 -12.05
CA TYR A 92 5.08 -2.09 -11.95
C TYR A 92 4.59 -1.71 -10.54
N ILE A 93 3.74 -2.53 -9.92
CA ILE A 93 3.23 -2.29 -8.56
C ILE A 93 4.38 -2.30 -7.53
N ASN A 94 5.34 -3.21 -7.66
CA ASN A 94 6.52 -3.27 -6.79
C ASN A 94 7.38 -2.00 -6.95
N THR A 95 7.62 -1.56 -8.18
CA THR A 95 8.35 -0.30 -8.44
C THR A 95 7.64 0.89 -7.81
N LEU A 96 6.30 0.96 -7.93
CA LEU A 96 5.49 2.00 -7.30
C LEU A 96 5.61 1.95 -5.78
N HIS A 97 5.55 0.75 -5.19
CA HIS A 97 5.67 0.56 -3.75
C HIS A 97 7.03 1.05 -3.21
N GLU A 98 8.12 0.70 -3.91
CA GLU A 98 9.47 1.19 -3.58
C GLU A 98 9.56 2.72 -3.65
N GLN A 99 8.99 3.33 -4.70
CA GLN A 99 8.97 4.80 -4.83
C GLN A 99 8.16 5.48 -3.72
N ILE A 100 7.01 4.91 -3.34
CA ILE A 100 6.21 5.41 -2.20
C ILE A 100 7.03 5.35 -0.90
N ASN A 101 7.75 4.24 -0.68
CA ASN A 101 8.56 4.06 0.51
C ASN A 101 9.79 4.99 0.55
N ALA A 102 10.31 5.38 -0.62
CA ALA A 102 11.42 6.32 -0.73
C ALA A 102 11.03 7.80 -0.50
N LEU A 103 9.74 8.15 -0.52
CA LEU A 103 9.28 9.53 -0.34
C LEU A 103 9.54 10.04 1.09
N ARG A 104 10.54 10.91 1.28
CA ARG A 104 10.88 11.52 2.58
C ARG A 104 10.00 12.73 2.93
N ARG A 105 8.69 12.53 3.09
CA ARG A 105 7.76 13.55 3.61
C ARG A 105 6.97 12.99 4.79
N SER A 106 6.90 13.75 5.88
CA SER A 106 6.16 13.41 7.12
C SER A 106 4.69 13.11 6.86
N ASP A 107 4.06 13.83 5.94
CA ASP A 107 2.64 13.68 5.61
C ASP A 107 2.32 12.37 4.87
N ILE A 108 3.36 11.58 4.54
CA ILE A 108 3.29 10.34 3.77
C ILE A 108 3.59 9.12 4.66
N ASP A 109 3.91 9.29 5.94
CA ASP A 109 4.17 8.13 6.82
C ASP A 109 2.89 7.28 7.00
N VAL A 110 1.73 7.92 7.15
CA VAL A 110 0.42 7.25 7.16
C VAL A 110 0.17 6.53 5.83
N VAL A 111 0.56 7.16 4.70
CA VAL A 111 0.44 6.55 3.38
C VAL A 111 1.30 5.31 3.24
N ARG A 112 2.59 5.36 3.64
CA ARG A 112 3.47 4.20 3.58
C ARG A 112 2.91 3.03 4.37
N ALA A 113 2.40 3.30 5.57
CA ALA A 113 1.75 2.28 6.39
C ALA A 113 0.55 1.63 5.68
N ARG A 114 -0.30 2.44 5.01
CA ARG A 114 -1.47 1.95 4.25
C ARG A 114 -1.08 1.26 2.94
N CYS A 115 -0.02 1.70 2.28
CA CYS A 115 0.48 1.11 1.04
C CYS A 115 1.21 -0.23 1.24
N ASN A 116 1.30 -0.76 2.46
CA ASN A 116 1.61 -2.17 2.66
C ASN A 116 0.43 -3.10 2.24
N ASP A 117 -0.77 -2.54 2.13
CA ASP A 117 -1.94 -3.26 1.64
C ASP A 117 -1.89 -3.45 0.12
N LYS A 118 -1.86 -4.71 -0.32
CA LYS A 118 -1.77 -5.09 -1.74
C LYS A 118 -2.96 -4.59 -2.57
N ASN A 119 -4.15 -4.47 -1.99
CA ASN A 119 -5.33 -3.97 -2.70
C ASN A 119 -5.26 -2.46 -2.90
N ILE A 120 -4.74 -1.71 -1.92
CA ILE A 120 -4.49 -0.28 -2.04
C ILE A 120 -3.43 -0.02 -3.12
N LEU A 121 -2.32 -0.76 -3.09
CA LEU A 121 -1.27 -0.65 -4.11
C LEU A 121 -1.79 -0.97 -5.52
N ASN A 122 -2.56 -2.05 -5.67
CA ASN A 122 -3.15 -2.41 -6.95
C ASN A 122 -4.13 -1.33 -7.45
N HIS A 123 -4.91 -0.70 -6.56
CA HIS A 123 -5.77 0.43 -6.92
C HIS A 123 -4.96 1.61 -7.45
N PHE A 124 -3.90 2.02 -6.75
CA PHE A 124 -3.05 3.12 -7.22
C PHE A 124 -2.32 2.76 -8.51
N GLY A 125 -1.87 1.52 -8.67
CA GLY A 125 -1.31 1.01 -9.91
C GLY A 125 -2.28 1.18 -11.08
N GLN A 126 -3.53 0.73 -10.92
CA GLN A 126 -4.58 0.86 -11.92
C GLN A 126 -4.90 2.32 -12.24
N GLU A 127 -4.99 3.19 -11.24
CA GLU A 127 -5.23 4.63 -11.43
C GLU A 127 -4.08 5.30 -12.19
N GLY A 128 -2.83 4.98 -11.85
CA GLY A 128 -1.64 5.46 -12.54
C GLY A 128 -1.66 5.07 -14.03
N TRP A 129 -1.92 3.80 -14.33
CA TRP A 129 -2.08 3.31 -15.70
C TRP A 129 -3.20 4.03 -16.45
N GLN A 130 -4.37 4.19 -15.83
CA GLN A 130 -5.52 4.85 -16.49
C GLN A 130 -5.17 6.29 -16.86
N ARG A 131 -4.49 7.03 -15.97
CA ARG A 131 -4.07 8.40 -16.21
C ARG A 131 -2.95 8.50 -17.24
N GLY A 132 -1.94 7.64 -17.18
CA GLY A 132 -0.86 7.59 -18.17
C GLY A 132 -1.41 7.36 -19.59
N ARG A 133 -2.41 6.48 -19.72
CA ARG A 133 -3.07 6.24 -21.01
C ARG A 133 -3.87 7.43 -21.52
N LEU A 134 -4.61 8.10 -20.65
CA LEU A 134 -5.33 9.32 -21.02
C LEU A 134 -4.37 10.43 -21.46
N TRP A 135 -3.24 10.56 -20.77
CA TRP A 135 -2.18 11.49 -21.14
C TRP A 135 -1.58 11.16 -22.51
N ARG A 136 -1.20 9.91 -22.77
CA ARG A 136 -0.67 9.47 -24.06
C ARG A 136 -1.62 9.80 -25.22
N ARG A 137 -2.91 9.46 -25.08
CA ARG A 137 -3.92 9.78 -26.11
C ARG A 137 -4.07 11.28 -26.35
N LYS A 138 -3.96 12.10 -25.29
CA LYS A 138 -4.00 13.57 -25.43
C LYS A 138 -2.77 14.09 -26.16
N LYS A 139 -1.59 13.51 -25.93
CA LYS A 139 -0.35 13.86 -26.63
C LYS A 139 -0.45 13.53 -28.13
N GLU A 140 -0.89 12.31 -28.46
CA GLU A 140 -1.08 11.86 -29.85
C GLU A 140 -2.07 12.71 -30.65
N ARG A 141 -3.12 13.24 -30.00
CA ARG A 141 -4.09 14.13 -30.64
C ARG A 141 -3.56 15.53 -30.94
N LYS A 142 -2.54 15.99 -30.21
CA LYS A 142 -1.92 17.32 -30.41
C LYS A 142 -0.82 17.31 -31.47
N SER A 143 -0.33 16.13 -31.84
CA SER A 143 0.70 15.94 -32.86
C SER A 143 0.13 15.64 -34.25
N LYS A 144 -1.20 15.67 -34.40
CA LYS A 144 -1.93 15.58 -35.67
C LYS A 144 -2.49 16.95 -36.00
#